data_AF-W1NIR3-F1
#
_entry.id   AF-W1NIR3-F1
#
_cell.length_a   1.000
_cell.length_b   1.000
_cell.length_c   1.000
_cell.angle_alpha   90.00
_cell.angle_beta   90.00
_cell.angle_gamma   90.00
#
_symmetry.space_group_name_H-M   'P 1'
#
loop_
_entity.id
_entity.type
_entity.pdbx_description
1 polymer ?
#
loop_
_entity_poly.entity_id
_entity_poly.type
_entity_poly.pdbx_seq_one_letter_code
_entity_poly.pdbx_strand_id
1 'polypeptide(L)'
;MDVYRKAEGILSSAFSVWEVILSKSDNLEIVWARVLPDPFLRRLIIRFIFCRTVLALYAPCGKNRYLPECQPNLPASVSPTCATSQSTLHRLASCLGVVDQFSFTCSLKGTAQITKAISEIEEVCREKGTVC
;
A
#
# COMPACT_ATOMS: atom_id res chain seq x y z
N MET A 1 11.45 -20.07 4.86
CA MET A 1 10.67 -19.49 5.98
C MET A 1 11.01 -18.01 6.19
N ASP A 2 12.28 -17.62 6.17
CA ASP A 2 12.72 -16.23 6.39
C ASP A 2 12.17 -15.21 5.38
N VAL A 3 12.19 -15.55 4.08
CA VAL A 3 11.65 -14.70 3.00
C VAL A 3 10.17 -14.35 3.21
N TYR A 4 9.35 -15.33 3.62
CA TYR A 4 7.92 -15.10 3.85
C TYR A 4 7.67 -14.21 5.07
N ARG A 5 8.44 -14.39 6.15
CA ARG A 5 8.37 -13.50 7.33
C ARG A 5 8.76 -12.07 6.96
N LYS A 6 9.80 -11.90 6.13
CA LYS A 6 10.21 -10.58 5.64
C LYS A 6 9.14 -9.93 4.75
N ALA A 7 8.53 -10.71 3.86
CA ALA A 7 7.43 -10.26 3.02
C ALA A 7 6.20 -9.85 3.86
N GLU A 8 5.86 -10.64 4.88
CA GLU A 8 4.80 -10.31 5.84
C GLU A 8 5.09 -9.01 6.59
N GLY A 9 6.33 -8.79 7.03
CA GLY A 9 6.76 -7.52 7.63
C GLY A 9 6.59 -6.32 6.69
N ILE A 10 6.94 -6.48 5.40
CA ILE A 10 6.73 -5.43 4.38
C ILE A 10 5.25 -5.13 4.20
N LEU A 11 4.39 -6.17 4.14
CA LEU A 11 2.94 -6.00 3.98
C LEU A 11 2.31 -5.33 5.21
N SER A 12 2.66 -5.78 6.41
CA SER A 12 2.16 -5.19 7.66
C SER A 12 2.52 -3.71 7.76
N SER A 13 3.78 -3.37 7.48
CA SER A 13 4.27 -1.99 7.42
C SER A 13 3.49 -1.15 6.39
N ALA A 14 3.29 -1.67 5.17
CA ALA A 14 2.55 -0.97 4.13
C ALA A 14 1.07 -0.75 4.50
N PHE A 15 0.44 -1.73 5.14
CA PHE A 15 -0.96 -1.64 5.55
C PHE A 15 -1.15 -0.54 6.59
N SER A 16 -0.27 -0.46 7.58
CA SER A 16 -0.26 0.62 8.57
C SER A 16 -0.08 2.00 7.92
N VAL A 17 0.80 2.12 6.93
CA VAL A 17 0.99 3.37 6.19
C VAL A 17 -0.27 3.77 5.43
N TRP A 18 -0.92 2.83 4.73
CA TRP A 18 -2.17 3.14 4.02
C TRP A 18 -3.31 3.48 4.97
N GLU A 19 -3.40 2.87 6.16
CA GLU A 19 -4.34 3.31 7.20
C GLU A 19 -4.12 4.76 7.61
N VAL A 20 -2.86 5.15 7.86
CA VAL A 20 -2.52 6.53 8.20
C VAL A 20 -2.85 7.49 7.05
N ILE A 21 -2.57 7.12 5.80
CA ILE A 21 -2.91 7.95 4.63
C ILE A 21 -4.43 8.12 4.52
N LEU A 22 -5.20 7.05 4.65
CA LEU A 22 -6.66 7.09 4.54
C LEU A 22 -7.30 7.90 5.66
N SER A 23 -6.80 7.78 6.88
CA SER A 23 -7.31 8.54 8.04
C SER A 23 -6.98 10.03 8.01
N LYS A 24 -5.89 10.43 7.33
CA LYS A 24 -5.47 11.84 7.18
C LYS A 24 -5.89 12.47 5.86
N SER A 25 -6.69 11.78 5.04
CA SER A 25 -7.09 12.30 3.75
C SER A 25 -8.24 13.30 3.90
N ASP A 26 -7.92 14.59 3.77
CA ASP A 26 -8.91 15.69 3.91
C ASP A 26 -9.98 15.69 2.80
N ASN A 27 -9.70 15.04 1.67
CA ASN A 27 -10.57 14.96 0.49
C ASN A 27 -11.28 13.61 0.37
N LEU A 28 -11.40 12.87 1.46
CA LEU A 28 -12.04 11.59 1.44
C LEU A 28 -13.56 11.79 1.40
N GLU A 29 -14.22 11.27 0.35
CA GLU A 29 -15.68 11.37 0.24
C GLU A 29 -16.37 10.90 1.52
N ILE A 30 -17.45 11.60 1.91
CA ILE A 30 -18.15 11.40 3.19
C ILE A 30 -18.55 9.94 3.45
N VAL A 31 -18.77 9.15 2.39
CA VAL A 31 -19.06 7.72 2.45
C VAL A 31 -17.93 6.97 3.16
N TRP A 32 -16.68 7.28 2.86
CA TRP A 32 -15.54 6.62 3.49
C TRP A 32 -15.40 6.95 4.97
N ALA A 33 -15.88 8.11 5.43
CA ALA A 33 -15.93 8.44 6.85
C ALA A 33 -16.85 7.49 7.65
N ARG A 34 -17.75 6.76 6.98
CA ARG A 34 -18.58 5.70 7.58
C ARG A 34 -17.97 4.32 7.44
N VAL A 35 -17.21 4.08 6.37
CA VAL A 35 -16.60 2.79 6.05
C VAL A 35 -15.31 2.55 6.84
N LEU A 36 -14.43 3.54 6.94
CA LEU A 36 -13.11 3.41 7.57
C LEU A 36 -13.11 3.21 9.11
N PRO A 37 -14.11 3.70 9.86
CA PRO A 37 -14.22 3.36 11.28
C PRO A 37 -14.53 1.88 11.52
N ASP A 38 -15.20 1.20 10.58
CA ASP A 38 -15.46 -0.23 10.69
C ASP A 38 -14.17 -1.04 10.46
N PRO A 39 -13.74 -1.87 11.43
CA PRO A 39 -12.46 -2.56 11.34
C PRO A 39 -12.43 -3.65 10.27
N PHE A 40 -13.57 -4.25 9.93
CA PHE A 40 -13.63 -5.24 8.86
C PHE A 40 -13.50 -4.56 7.49
N LEU A 41 -14.31 -3.52 7.25
CA LEU A 41 -14.29 -2.78 5.99
C LEU A 41 -12.97 -2.04 5.79
N ARG A 42 -12.39 -1.44 6.84
CA ARG A 42 -11.05 -0.84 6.76
C ARG A 42 -10.01 -1.86 6.29
N ARG A 43 -9.97 -3.04 6.89
CA ARG A 43 -9.06 -4.13 6.48
C ARG A 43 -9.33 -4.60 5.04
N LEU A 44 -10.60 -4.65 4.63
CA LEU A 44 -10.98 -5.00 3.27
C LEU A 44 -10.45 -3.97 2.26
N ILE A 45 -10.59 -2.67 2.54
CA ILE A 45 -10.13 -1.59 1.66
C ILE A 45 -8.61 -1.56 1.54
N ILE A 46 -7.87 -1.78 2.63
CA ILE A 46 -6.40 -1.86 2.58
C ILE A 46 -5.94 -3.03 1.71
N ARG A 47 -6.56 -4.20 1.88
CA ARG A 47 -6.27 -5.38 1.04
C ARG A 47 -6.65 -5.12 -0.42
N PHE A 48 -7.75 -4.41 -0.67
CA PHE A 48 -8.14 -3.99 -2.00
C PHE A 48 -7.09 -3.06 -2.64
N ILE A 49 -6.57 -2.08 -1.91
CA ILE A 49 -5.49 -1.18 -2.38
C ILE A 49 -4.26 -1.99 -2.79
N PHE A 50 -3.87 -2.98 -1.98
CA PHE A 50 -2.79 -3.90 -2.32
C PHE A 50 -3.05 -4.64 -3.63
N CYS A 51 -4.18 -5.36 -3.72
CA CYS A 51 -4.54 -6.15 -4.90
C CYS A 51 -4.61 -5.29 -6.15
N ARG A 52 -5.23 -4.11 -6.06
CA ARG A 52 -5.31 -3.15 -7.16
C ARG A 52 -3.91 -2.68 -7.60
N THR A 53 -3.01 -2.42 -6.66
CA THR A 53 -1.63 -2.02 -6.97
C THR A 53 -0.86 -3.13 -7.69
N VAL A 54 -0.97 -4.38 -7.21
CA VAL A 54 -0.36 -5.55 -7.85
C VAL A 54 -0.87 -5.70 -9.28
N LEU A 55 -2.19 -5.70 -9.48
CA LEU A 55 -2.81 -5.87 -10.79
C LEU A 55 -2.46 -4.73 -11.77
N ALA A 56 -2.40 -3.49 -11.29
CA ALA A 56 -2.07 -2.34 -12.12
C ALA A 56 -0.63 -2.38 -12.66
N LEU A 57 0.30 -2.89 -11.85
CA LEU A 57 1.73 -2.87 -12.16
C LEU A 57 2.19 -4.18 -12.79
N TYR A 58 1.39 -5.25 -12.73
CA TYR A 58 1.73 -6.55 -13.29
C TYR A 58 1.84 -6.48 -14.82
N ALA A 59 3.06 -6.67 -15.35
CA ALA A 59 3.38 -6.43 -16.75
C ALA A 59 2.58 -7.30 -17.74
N PRO A 60 2.30 -8.59 -17.47
CA PRO A 60 1.52 -9.44 -18.37
C PRO A 60 0.06 -9.03 -18.56
N CYS A 61 -0.53 -8.25 -17.64
CA CYS A 61 -1.95 -7.90 -17.72
C CYS A 61 -2.28 -6.88 -18.83
N GLY A 62 -1.29 -6.25 -19.47
CA GLY A 62 -1.53 -5.19 -20.46
C GLY A 62 -2.20 -3.95 -19.84
N LYS A 63 -2.25 -2.84 -20.57
CA LYS A 63 -2.75 -1.57 -20.01
C LYS A 63 -4.23 -1.66 -19.63
N ASN A 64 -4.50 -1.60 -18.32
CA ASN A 64 -5.70 -1.08 -17.66
C ASN A 64 -7.08 -1.74 -17.90
N ARG A 65 -7.23 -2.76 -18.75
CA ARG A 65 -8.57 -3.26 -19.13
C ARG A 65 -9.32 -4.03 -18.03
N TYR A 66 -8.62 -4.48 -16.98
CA TYR A 66 -9.19 -5.32 -15.92
C TYR A 66 -8.88 -4.83 -14.51
N LEU A 67 -8.56 -3.55 -14.36
CA LEU A 67 -8.23 -3.02 -13.03
C LEU A 67 -9.51 -2.87 -12.21
N PRO A 68 -9.60 -3.46 -11.00
CA PRO A 68 -10.76 -3.27 -10.17
C PRO A 68 -10.86 -1.81 -9.73
N GLU A 69 -12.05 -1.24 -9.91
CA GLU A 69 -12.40 0.09 -9.46
C GLU A 69 -13.26 0.02 -8.20
N CYS A 70 -13.21 1.08 -7.40
CA CYS A 70 -14.02 1.22 -6.20
C CYS A 70 -14.93 2.43 -6.36
N GLN A 71 -16.18 2.30 -5.91
CA GLN A 71 -17.15 3.39 -5.87
C GLN A 71 -17.62 3.58 -4.42
N PRO A 72 -17.45 4.78 -3.82
CA PRO A 72 -16.79 5.96 -4.40
C PRO A 72 -15.29 5.75 -4.62
N ASN A 73 -14.66 6.62 -5.40
CA ASN A 73 -13.25 6.46 -5.73
C ASN A 73 -12.37 6.59 -4.49
N LEU A 74 -11.28 5.81 -4.46
CA LEU A 74 -10.23 5.97 -3.46
C LEU A 74 -9.36 7.21 -3.79
N PRO A 75 -8.80 7.88 -2.77
CA PRO A 75 -8.00 9.08 -2.98
C PRO A 75 -6.72 8.78 -3.77
N ALA A 76 -6.22 9.78 -4.51
CA ALA A 76 -5.02 9.64 -5.33
C ALA A 76 -3.76 9.23 -4.53
N SER A 77 -3.75 9.52 -3.22
CA SER A 77 -2.70 9.15 -2.26
C SER A 77 -2.52 7.64 -2.09
N VAL A 78 -3.51 6.82 -2.45
CA VAL A 78 -3.44 5.36 -2.47
C VAL A 78 -3.59 4.77 -3.88
N SER A 79 -3.38 5.60 -4.91
CA SER A 79 -3.38 5.13 -6.30
C SER A 79 -2.24 4.14 -6.56
N PRO A 80 -2.39 3.21 -7.52
CA PRO A 80 -1.30 2.31 -7.92
C PRO A 80 -0.05 3.03 -8.45
N THR A 81 -0.21 4.27 -8.90
CA THR A 81 0.87 5.11 -9.44
C THR A 81 1.56 5.97 -8.39
N CYS A 82 1.04 6.04 -7.16
CA CYS A 82 1.67 6.83 -6.11
C CYS A 82 2.97 6.17 -5.61
N ALA A 83 3.88 6.99 -5.08
CA ALA A 83 5.19 6.54 -4.63
C ALA A 83 5.11 5.46 -3.53
N THR A 84 4.17 5.61 -2.58
CA THR A 84 3.96 4.63 -1.50
C THR A 84 3.56 3.27 -2.07
N SER A 85 2.58 3.22 -2.96
CA SER A 85 2.10 1.97 -3.55
C SER A 85 3.18 1.28 -4.39
N GLN A 86 3.90 2.03 -5.23
CA GLN A 86 4.97 1.47 -6.05
C GLN A 86 6.18 1.02 -5.23
N SER A 87 6.60 1.79 -4.22
CA SER A 87 7.73 1.41 -3.37
C SER A 87 7.43 0.17 -2.52
N THR A 88 6.22 0.06 -1.95
CA THR A 88 5.76 -1.15 -1.27
C THR A 88 5.84 -2.36 -2.19
N LEU A 89 5.26 -2.28 -3.40
CA LEU A 89 5.26 -3.40 -4.31
C LEU A 89 6.68 -3.74 -4.80
N HIS A 90 7.52 -2.74 -5.06
CA HIS A 90 8.91 -2.96 -5.45
C HIS A 90 9.69 -3.66 -4.35
N ARG A 91 9.55 -3.24 -3.08
CA ARG A 91 10.19 -3.90 -1.92
C ARG A 91 9.73 -5.35 -1.79
N LEU A 92 8.42 -5.59 -1.93
CA LEU A 92 7.85 -6.92 -1.86
C LEU A 92 8.34 -7.82 -3.01
N ALA A 93 8.26 -7.33 -4.26
CA ALA A 93 8.73 -8.05 -5.44
C ALA A 93 10.24 -8.32 -5.39
N SER A 94 11.03 -7.37 -4.87
CA SER A 94 12.47 -7.55 -4.63
C SER A 94 12.74 -8.64 -3.58
N CYS A 95 11.96 -8.65 -2.50
CA CYS A 95 12.04 -9.70 -1.48
C CYS A 95 11.70 -11.09 -2.03
N LEU A 96 10.76 -11.16 -2.99
CA LEU A 96 10.30 -12.40 -3.60
C LEU A 96 11.06 -12.78 -4.88
N GLY A 97 11.97 -11.94 -5.37
CA GLY A 97 12.74 -12.20 -6.59
C GLY A 97 11.93 -12.14 -7.89
N VAL A 98 10.87 -11.34 -7.95
CA VAL A 98 9.92 -11.26 -9.09
C VAL A 98 9.71 -9.82 -9.59
N VAL A 99 10.71 -8.95 -9.42
CA VAL A 99 10.64 -7.53 -9.80
C VAL A 99 10.37 -7.35 -11.30
N ASP A 100 10.94 -8.22 -12.13
CA ASP A 100 10.81 -8.26 -13.58
C ASP A 100 9.38 -8.53 -14.07
N GLN A 101 8.50 -9.05 -13.19
CA GLN A 101 7.08 -9.23 -13.51
C GLN A 101 6.26 -7.93 -13.43
N PHE A 102 6.86 -6.83 -12.97
CA PHE A 102 6.17 -5.57 -12.72
C PHE A 102 6.77 -4.39 -13.49
N SER A 103 5.90 -3.48 -13.95
CA SER A 103 6.25 -2.25 -14.65
C SER A 103 6.07 -1.03 -13.75
N PHE A 104 7.15 -0.56 -13.12
CA PHE A 104 7.15 0.61 -12.26
C PHE A 104 7.32 1.90 -13.07
N THR A 105 6.59 2.95 -12.73
CA THR A 105 6.57 4.24 -13.47
C THR A 105 7.02 5.44 -12.65
N CYS A 106 7.11 5.30 -11.32
CA CYS A 106 7.52 6.37 -10.42
C CYS A 106 9.04 6.38 -10.25
N SER A 107 9.67 7.56 -10.36
CA SER A 107 11.11 7.72 -10.09
C SER A 107 11.39 7.44 -8.61
N LEU A 108 12.07 6.32 -8.32
CA LEU A 108 12.38 5.86 -6.97
C LEU A 108 13.37 6.77 -6.20
N LYS A 109 13.68 7.99 -6.68
CA LYS A 109 14.59 8.93 -6.00
C LYS A 109 14.05 9.47 -4.67
N GLY A 110 12.72 9.45 -4.44
CA GLY A 110 12.09 9.79 -3.15
C GLY A 110 12.04 8.63 -2.14
N THR A 111 12.50 7.43 -2.51
CA THR A 111 12.39 6.21 -1.68
C THR A 111 13.15 6.31 -0.36
N ALA A 112 14.26 7.04 -0.28
CA ALA A 112 15.02 7.19 0.95
C ALA A 112 14.22 7.92 2.05
N GLN A 113 13.41 8.92 1.67
CA GLN A 113 12.59 9.70 2.60
C GLN A 113 11.34 8.92 3.05
N ILE A 114 10.71 8.18 2.13
CA ILE A 114 9.55 7.33 2.46
C ILE A 114 9.99 6.13 3.29
N THR A 115 11.13 5.50 2.98
CA THR A 115 11.67 4.39 3.79
C THR A 115 12.04 4.88 5.18
N LYS A 116 12.58 6.10 5.29
CA LYS A 116 12.86 6.74 6.58
C LYS A 116 11.58 7.04 7.38
N ALA A 117 10.55 7.59 6.74
CA ALA A 117 9.25 7.81 7.38
C ALA A 117 8.56 6.50 7.79
N ILE A 118 8.75 5.43 7.01
CA ILE A 118 8.25 4.08 7.34
C ILE A 118 9.00 3.52 8.56
N SER A 119 10.33 3.63 8.61
CA SER A 119 11.09 3.20 9.79
C SER A 119 10.73 4.00 11.04
N GLU A 120 10.47 5.31 10.90
CA GLU A 120 10.02 6.17 12.00
C GLU A 120 8.61 5.78 12.49
N ILE A 121 7.69 5.42 11.59
CA ILE A 121 6.37 4.90 11.96
C ILE A 121 6.49 3.52 12.63
N GLU A 122 7.34 2.64 12.12
CA GLU A 122 7.59 1.31 12.71
C GLU A 122 8.21 1.40 14.12
N GLU A 123 9.05 2.40 14.38
CA GLU A 123 9.63 2.67 15.70
C GLU A 123 8.56 3.18 16.67
N VAL A 124 7.73 4.14 16.25
CA VAL A 124 6.60 4.66 17.03
C VAL A 124 5.55 3.57 17.34
N CYS A 125 5.26 2.67 16.40
CA CYS A 125 4.36 1.54 16.63
C CYS A 125 4.94 0.51 17.61
N ARG A 126 6.27 0.31 17.61
CA ARG A 126 6.97 -0.58 18.57
C ARG A 126 6.95 -0.03 19.99
N GLU A 127 7.16 1.27 20.16
CA GLU A 127 7.16 1.94 21.47
C GLU A 127 5.77 2.01 22.11
N LYS A 128 4.71 2.10 21.30
CA LYS A 128 3.33 2.20 21.81
C LYS A 128 2.66 0.86 22.12
N GLY A 129 3.38 -0.27 22.01
CA GLY A 129 2.86 -1.60 22.35
C GLY A 129 1.57 -1.98 21.63
N THR A 130 1.24 -1.32 20.51
CA THR A 130 0.02 -1.59 19.74
C THR A 130 0.40 -2.49 18.58
N VAL A 131 0.69 -3.75 18.90
CA VAL A 131 0.67 -4.84 17.92
C VAL A 131 -0.80 -5.18 17.72
N CYS A 132 -1.33 -4.91 16.52
CA CYS A 132 -2.54 -5.54 16.02
C CYS A 132 -2.15 -6.59 14.98
#